data_AF-A0A3D1BBC9-F1
#
_entry.id   AF-A0A3D1BBC9-F1
#
_cell.length_a   1.000
_cell.length_b   1.000
_cell.length_c   1.000
_cell.angle_alpha   90.00
_cell.angle_beta   90.00
_cell.angle_gamma   90.00
#
_symmetry.space_group_name_H-M   'P 1'
#
loop_
_entity.id
_entity.type
_entity.pdbx_description
1 polymer ?
#
loop_
_entity_poly.entity_id
_entity_poly.type
_entity_poly.pdbx_seq_one_letter_code
_entity_poly.pdbx_strand_id
1 'polypeptide(L)'
;MENLPPFYELVRREPLRLAALYLGGNPSPACRHLLHRLAERAPSELPLLVWADLDYGGLSILAQMRRLVSTRFGPYRMDVATLEAHAHWAQPLTEGDERRLARLARH
;
A
#
# COMPACT_ATOMS: atom_id res chain seq x y z
N MET A 1 2.50 4.34 -3.52
CA MET A 1 1.29 4.05 -4.29
C MET A 1 1.59 3.03 -5.35
N GLU A 2 0.78 1.98 -5.47
CA GLU A 2 1.00 0.94 -6.47
C GLU A 2 0.72 1.41 -7.90
N ASN A 3 -0.43 2.07 -8.11
CA ASN A 3 -1.02 2.33 -9.43
C ASN A 3 -0.78 3.76 -9.93
N LEU A 4 -0.51 3.91 -11.24
CA LEU A 4 -0.13 5.19 -11.86
C LEU A 4 -1.29 6.19 -12.00
N PRO A 5 -2.49 5.79 -12.49
CA PRO A 5 -3.61 6.72 -12.59
C PRO A 5 -4.02 7.38 -11.25
N PRO A 6 -4.24 6.63 -10.15
CA PRO A 6 -4.57 7.27 -8.87
C PRO A 6 -3.40 8.06 -8.29
N PHE A 7 -2.15 7.75 -8.65
CA PHE A 7 -0.99 8.55 -8.24
C PHE A 7 -1.04 9.96 -8.83
N TYR A 8 -1.30 10.08 -10.13
CA TYR A 8 -1.44 11.40 -10.75
C TYR A 8 -2.63 12.18 -10.18
N GLU A 9 -3.75 11.50 -9.93
CA GLU A 9 -4.93 12.16 -9.35
C GLU A 9 -4.65 12.65 -7.92
N LEU A 10 -3.94 11.86 -7.10
CA LEU A 10 -3.55 12.25 -5.75
C LEU A 10 -2.62 13.48 -5.77
N VAL A 11 -1.57 13.45 -6.59
CA VAL A 11 -0.62 14.57 -6.70
C VAL A 11 -1.31 15.84 -7.21
N ARG A 12 -2.28 15.70 -8.13
CA ARG A 12 -3.05 16.84 -8.65
C ARG A 12 -3.98 17.46 -7.60
N ARG A 13 -4.63 16.64 -6.77
CA ARG A 13 -5.62 17.11 -5.79
C ARG A 13 -5.02 17.54 -4.45
N GLU A 14 -3.89 16.97 -4.06
CA GLU A 14 -3.27 17.20 -2.74
C GLU A 14 -1.82 17.72 -2.83
N PRO A 15 -1.58 18.89 -3.45
CA PRO A 15 -0.23 19.31 -3.82
C PRO A 15 0.67 19.78 -2.66
N LEU A 16 0.13 20.13 -1.48
CA LEU A 16 0.89 20.93 -0.48
C LEU A 16 1.28 20.22 0.81
N ARG A 17 0.93 18.94 1.02
CA ARG A 17 1.22 18.26 2.32
C ARG A 17 1.63 16.79 2.21
N LEU A 18 1.89 16.30 1.00
CA LEU A 18 2.18 14.88 0.77
C LEU A 18 3.48 14.70 -0.03
N ALA A 19 4.36 13.83 0.47
CA ALA A 19 5.41 13.23 -0.34
C ALA A 19 4.88 11.90 -0.90
N ALA A 20 4.61 11.85 -2.20
CA ALA A 20 4.09 10.66 -2.87
C ALA A 20 5.18 9.96 -3.69
N LEU A 21 5.28 8.63 -3.57
CA LEU A 21 6.11 7.77 -4.40
C LEU A 21 5.24 6.76 -5.15
N TYR A 22 5.42 6.68 -6.47
CA TYR A 22 4.84 5.63 -7.31
C TYR A 22 5.75 4.39 -7.30
N LEU A 23 5.15 3.21 -7.08
CA LEU A 23 5.87 1.92 -6.97
C LEU A 23 5.86 1.13 -8.28
N GLY A 24 4.76 1.19 -9.05
CA GLY A 24 4.59 0.38 -10.26
C GLY A 24 4.51 -1.12 -9.99
N GLY A 25 3.70 -1.51 -9.01
CA GLY A 25 3.60 -2.88 -8.51
C GLY A 25 4.49 -3.14 -7.30
N ASN A 26 4.96 -4.38 -7.15
CA ASN A 26 5.79 -4.79 -6.02
C ASN A 26 7.15 -4.08 -6.05
N PRO A 27 7.52 -3.27 -5.04
CA PRO A 27 8.70 -2.43 -5.09
C PRO A 27 9.98 -3.24 -5.22
N SER A 28 10.86 -2.82 -6.13
CA SER A 28 12.17 -3.43 -6.35
C SER A 28 13.10 -3.32 -5.12
N PRO A 29 14.17 -4.14 -5.02
CA PRO A 29 15.13 -4.03 -3.92
C PRO A 29 15.71 -2.61 -3.74
N ALA A 30 16.01 -1.92 -4.83
CA ALA A 30 16.51 -0.54 -4.79
C ALA A 30 15.45 0.43 -4.26
N CYS A 31 14.20 0.30 -4.71
CA CYS A 31 13.08 1.11 -4.20
C CYS A 31 12.86 0.88 -2.70
N ARG A 32 12.88 -0.37 -2.25
CA ARG A 32 12.77 -0.72 -0.82
C ARG A 32 13.90 -0.12 0.00
N HIS A 33 15.13 -0.19 -0.51
CA HIS A 33 16.28 0.42 0.17
C HIS A 33 16.10 1.93 0.31
N LEU A 34 15.71 2.63 -0.75
CA LEU A 34 15.42 4.07 -0.69
C LEU A 34 14.35 4.38 0.36
N LEU A 35 13.21 3.67 0.31
CA LEU A 35 12.12 3.84 1.26
C LEU A 35 12.56 3.59 2.70
N HIS A 36 13.43 2.61 2.93
CA HIS A 36 13.94 2.30 4.26
C HIS A 36 14.78 3.46 4.79
N ARG A 37 15.70 4.00 3.97
CA ARG A 37 16.54 5.15 4.34
C ARG A 37 15.76 6.43 4.59
N LEU A 38 14.61 6.60 3.92
CA LEU A 38 13.66 7.69 4.18
C LEU A 38 12.91 7.45 5.48
N ALA A 39 12.38 6.23 5.69
CA ALA A 39 11.63 5.86 6.87
C ALA A 39 12.47 5.94 8.16
N GLU A 40 13.76 5.63 8.11
CA GLU A 40 14.70 5.76 9.24
C GLU A 40 14.93 7.21 9.67
N ARG A 41 14.89 8.15 8.72
CA ARG A 41 15.15 9.58 8.97
C ARG A 41 13.88 10.39 9.19
N ALA A 42 12.73 9.85 8.82
CA ALA A 42 11.44 10.50 8.99
C ALA A 42 11.07 10.58 10.48
N PRO A 43 10.52 11.73 10.95
CA PRO A 43 9.99 11.87 12.30
C PRO A 43 9.02 10.73 12.66
N SER A 44 8.95 10.38 13.94
CA SER A 44 8.15 9.24 14.40
C SER A 44 6.65 9.43 14.12
N GLU A 45 6.22 10.69 14.15
CA GLU A 45 4.86 11.19 13.97
C GLU A 45 4.47 11.29 12.49
N LEU A 46 5.45 11.25 11.56
CA LEU A 46 5.16 11.32 10.13
C LEU A 46 4.52 10.00 9.69
N PRO A 47 3.27 10.02 9.18
CA PRO A 47 2.61 8.80 8.71
C PRO A 47 3.35 8.21 7.52
N LEU A 48 3.71 6.93 7.60
CA LEU A 48 4.18 6.15 6.47
C LEU A 48 3.02 5.33 5.94
N LEU A 49 2.58 5.63 4.73
CA LEU A 49 1.35 5.09 4.17
C LEU A 49 1.58 4.42 2.82
N VAL A 50 0.85 3.33 2.57
CA VAL A 50 0.81 2.67 1.27
C VAL A 50 -0.63 2.56 0.80
N TRP A 51 -0.83 2.82 -0.49
CA TRP A 51 -2.11 2.68 -1.16
C TRP A 51 -1.91 1.79 -2.38
N ALA A 52 -2.66 0.69 -2.39
CA ALA A 52 -2.64 -0.39 -3.35
C ALA A 52 -4.05 -0.98 -3.46
N ASP A 53 -4.28 -1.87 -4.41
CA ASP A 53 -5.58 -2.51 -4.56
C ASP A 53 -5.90 -3.44 -3.39
N LEU A 54 -7.19 -3.60 -3.07
CA LEU A 54 -7.65 -4.50 -2.00
C LEU A 54 -7.71 -5.96 -2.49
N ASP A 55 -6.55 -6.51 -2.80
CA ASP A 55 -6.36 -7.89 -3.20
C ASP A 55 -5.10 -8.50 -2.57
N TYR A 56 -4.73 -9.71 -2.98
CA TYR A 56 -3.50 -10.34 -2.51
C TYR A 56 -2.23 -9.54 -2.87
N GLY A 57 -2.18 -8.93 -4.06
CA GLY A 57 -1.04 -8.16 -4.53
C GLY A 57 -0.80 -6.94 -3.66
N GLY A 58 -1.82 -6.10 -3.48
CA GLY A 58 -1.72 -4.88 -2.68
C GLY A 58 -1.48 -5.16 -1.20
N LEU A 59 -2.14 -6.17 -0.62
CA LEU A 59 -1.88 -6.57 0.76
C LEU A 59 -0.47 -7.17 0.95
N SER A 60 0.06 -7.88 -0.06
CA SER A 60 1.44 -8.38 -0.06
C SER A 60 2.45 -7.23 -0.10
N ILE A 61 2.16 -6.16 -0.84
CA ILE A 61 2.99 -4.95 -0.84
C ILE A 61 3.02 -4.35 0.57
N LEU A 62 1.87 -4.17 1.22
CA LEU A 62 1.80 -3.66 2.60
C LEU A 62 2.61 -4.53 3.57
N ALA A 63 2.45 -5.84 3.51
CA ALA A 63 3.20 -6.78 4.35
C ALA A 63 4.72 -6.67 4.12
N GLN A 64 5.15 -6.58 2.86
CA GLN A 64 6.57 -6.38 2.51
C GLN A 64 7.11 -5.04 2.99
N MET A 65 6.33 -3.95 2.90
CA MET A 65 6.74 -2.64 3.45
C MET A 65 6.95 -2.71 4.96
N ARG A 66 6.04 -3.36 5.68
CA ARG A 66 6.18 -3.55 7.13
C ARG A 66 7.41 -4.36 7.49
N ARG A 67 7.65 -5.45 6.78
CA ARG A 67 8.73 -6.39 7.08
C ARG A 67 10.11 -5.90 6.66
N LEU A 68 10.22 -5.27 5.49
CA LEU A 68 11.51 -4.98 4.84
C LEU A 68 11.88 -3.51 4.87
N VAL A 69 10.95 -2.61 5.21
CA VAL A 69 11.16 -1.16 5.15
C VAL A 69 10.96 -0.52 6.53
N SER A 70 9.76 -0.60 7.09
CA SER A 70 9.45 -0.10 8.43
C SER A 70 8.11 -0.64 8.92
N THR A 71 8.05 -1.12 10.16
CA THR A 71 6.79 -1.59 10.78
C THR A 71 5.72 -0.49 10.90
N ARG A 72 6.11 0.78 10.76
CA ARG A 72 5.20 1.94 10.80
C ARG A 72 4.29 2.07 9.57
N PHE A 73 4.53 1.32 8.50
CA PHE A 73 3.70 1.41 7.30
C PHE A 73 2.24 1.03 7.59
N GLY A 74 1.33 1.98 7.35
CA GLY A 74 -0.11 1.83 7.46
C GLY A 74 -0.79 1.72 6.08
N PRO A 75 -1.94 1.04 6.00
CA PRO A 75 -2.80 1.10 4.84
C PRO A 75 -3.41 2.50 4.68
N TYR A 76 -3.43 3.04 3.47
CA TYR A 76 -4.19 4.24 3.12
C TYR A 76 -5.34 3.87 2.21
N ARG A 77 -6.58 4.06 2.68
CA ARG A 77 -7.82 3.70 1.95
C ARG A 77 -7.90 2.21 1.59
N MET A 78 -7.36 1.36 2.45
CA MET A 78 -7.41 -0.11 2.33
C MET A 78 -8.07 -0.73 3.57
N ASP A 79 -9.04 -0.02 4.17
CA ASP A 79 -9.80 -0.46 5.33
C ASP A 79 -11.21 -0.96 4.93
N VAL A 80 -11.87 -1.63 5.89
CA VAL A 80 -13.19 -2.23 5.69
C VAL A 80 -14.24 -1.18 5.34
N ALA A 81 -14.23 -0.02 5.99
CA ALA A 81 -15.21 1.03 5.70
C ALA A 81 -15.07 1.56 4.27
N THR A 82 -13.83 1.72 3.78
CA THR A 82 -13.55 2.06 2.37
C THR A 82 -14.07 0.97 1.42
N LEU A 83 -13.84 -0.32 1.74
CA LEU A 83 -14.34 -1.43 0.93
C LEU A 83 -15.87 -1.43 0.88
N GLU A 84 -16.55 -1.31 2.03
CA GLU A 84 -18.01 -1.32 2.13
C GLU A 84 -18.63 -0.15 1.33
N ALA A 85 -18.06 1.05 1.44
CA ALA A 85 -18.52 2.22 0.70
C ALA A 85 -18.40 2.06 -0.83
N HIS A 86 -17.46 1.24 -1.29
CA HIS A 86 -17.14 1.02 -2.71
C HIS A 86 -17.40 -0.42 -3.18
N ALA A 87 -18.14 -1.22 -2.40
CA ALA A 87 -18.32 -2.66 -2.64
C ALA A 87 -19.00 -2.94 -4.00
N HIS A 88 -19.77 -2.00 -4.53
CA HIS A 88 -20.40 -2.10 -5.85
C HIS A 88 -19.40 -2.11 -7.01
N TRP A 89 -18.15 -1.72 -6.81
CA TRP A 89 -17.05 -1.87 -7.77
C TRP A 89 -16.15 -3.07 -7.48
N ALA A 90 -16.34 -3.75 -6.35
CA ALA A 90 -15.53 -4.90 -5.97
C ALA A 90 -15.84 -6.12 -6.85
N GLN A 91 -14.87 -7.01 -6.96
CA GLN A 91 -15.02 -8.32 -7.57
C GLN A 91 -15.01 -9.39 -6.48
N PRO A 92 -15.77 -10.49 -6.63
CA PRO A 92 -15.68 -11.60 -5.69
C PRO A 92 -14.27 -12.20 -5.72
N LEU A 93 -13.81 -12.67 -4.56
CA LEU A 93 -12.56 -13.42 -4.47
C LEU A 93 -12.73 -14.77 -5.18
N THR A 94 -11.70 -15.19 -5.91
CA THR A 94 -11.60 -16.57 -6.37
C THR A 94 -11.06 -17.45 -5.23
N GLU A 95 -11.26 -18.77 -5.29
CA GLU A 95 -10.63 -19.68 -4.33
C GLU A 95 -9.10 -19.54 -4.29
N GLY A 96 -8.49 -19.16 -5.43
CA GLY A 96 -7.05 -18.89 -5.51
C GLY A 96 -6.65 -17.67 -4.69
N ASP A 97 -7.47 -16.63 -4.70
CA ASP A 97 -7.27 -15.43 -3.89
C ASP A 97 -7.42 -15.73 -2.41
N GLU A 98 -8.49 -16.44 -2.03
CA GLU A 98 -8.73 -16.85 -0.64
C GLU A 98 -7.54 -17.64 -0.07
N ARG A 99 -7.03 -18.65 -0.81
CA ARG A 99 -5.87 -19.44 -0.37
C ARG A 99 -4.63 -18.58 -0.18
N ARG A 100 -4.38 -17.64 -1.10
CA ARG A 100 -3.21 -16.75 -1.04
C ARG A 100 -3.31 -15.75 0.12
N LEU A 101 -4.50 -15.18 0.33
CA LEU A 101 -4.80 -14.26 1.44
C LEU A 101 -4.71 -14.97 2.79
N ALA A 102 -5.27 -16.17 2.92
CA ALA A 102 -5.17 -16.97 4.13
C ALA A 102 -3.71 -17.32 4.49
N ARG A 103 -2.85 -17.53 3.49
CA ARG A 103 -1.40 -17.70 3.73
C ARG A 103 -0.75 -16.39 4.17
N LEU A 104 -1.11 -15.27 3.57
CA LEU A 104 -0.58 -13.95 3.94
C LEU A 104 -0.96 -13.54 5.37
N ALA A 105 -2.17 -13.86 5.81
CA ALA A 105 -2.65 -13.53 7.16
C ALA A 105 -1.93 -14.27 8.30
N ARG A 106 -1.19 -15.35 7.98
CA ARG A 106 -0.41 -16.14 8.95
C ARG A 106 1.06 -15.70 9.03
N HIS A 107 1.45 -14.71 8.24
CA HIS A 107 2.82 -14.18 8.16
C HIS A 107 3.00 -12.93 9.01
#